data_AF-A0A2K4AF24-F1
#
_entry.id   AF-A0A2K4AF24-F1
#
_cell.length_a   1.000
_cell.length_b   1.000
_cell.length_c   1.000
_cell.angle_alpha   90.00
_cell.angle_beta   90.00
_cell.angle_gamma   90.00
#
_symmetry.space_group_name_H-M   'P 1'
#
loop_
_entity.id
_entity.type
_entity.pdbx_description
1 polymer ?
#
loop_
_entity_poly.entity_id
_entity_poly.type
_entity_poly.pdbx_seq_one_letter_code
_entity_poly.pdbx_strand_id
1 'polypeptide(L)'
;MENQHNSKYLTLLLIGLSIFIQQSSVIAGVNVSIADFITLLILVYLLFFANHLLKANHFLQFFIVLYTYRMIMTLILLFFDDLIFITVKEVLASTVKYAFVVIYFYLGMIIFKLGNSKKVIVTSYIISSVTIGIFCIIAGLNKSPLLMKLLYFDDIRSKGLMNDPNYFAMTQIITLVLAYKYIHNYIFKFIACIILLWSLTTTGSKTAFIILIVLAVYFFIKKLFSRNAVSVVSMLVIMLILLCFTFYNINYYLFQLSDLDALPSLDRMASIFEEGFASLNDSGSERSVVWINAISVIKYTLGFGVGLVDYVHIGSQINGILLVAHNTYLQIFAEWGILFGALFIIYLLYLLFELFRFNISGKNVTAIVVMLTMLIYFLTVSFNNSRYVAFILGIIVFIVQYEKMERDRNEE
;
A
#
# COMPACT_ATOMS: atom_id res chain seq x y z
N MET A 1 35.39 -1.62 0.31
CA MET A 1 34.88 -2.75 -0.50
C MET A 1 35.29 -4.00 0.24
N GLU A 2 34.39 -4.63 0.98
CA GLU A 2 34.69 -5.87 1.71
C GLU A 2 33.45 -6.77 1.67
N ASN A 3 33.64 -7.90 0.97
CA ASN A 3 32.84 -9.13 0.88
C ASN A 3 31.36 -9.06 0.49
N GLN A 4 31.19 -8.95 -0.82
CA GLN A 4 30.05 -9.43 -1.62
C GLN A 4 29.83 -10.95 -1.49
N HIS A 5 29.26 -11.40 -0.39
CA HIS A 5 28.47 -12.63 -0.42
C HIS A 5 27.09 -12.34 0.16
N ASN A 6 26.13 -12.05 -0.74
CA ASN A 6 24.77 -12.43 -0.45
C ASN A 6 24.80 -13.95 -0.27
N SER A 7 24.79 -14.41 0.98
CA SER A 7 24.67 -15.84 1.26
C SER A 7 23.43 -16.36 0.54
N LYS A 8 23.49 -17.62 0.06
CA LYS A 8 22.31 -18.26 -0.56
C LYS A 8 21.10 -18.19 0.38
N TYR A 9 21.35 -18.28 1.69
CA TYR A 9 20.37 -18.09 2.76
C TYR A 9 19.73 -16.70 2.74
N LEU A 10 20.51 -15.62 2.76
CA LEU A 10 19.96 -14.26 2.67
C LEU A 10 19.13 -14.10 1.39
N THR A 11 19.63 -14.57 0.25
CA THR A 11 18.90 -14.49 -1.02
C THR A 11 17.54 -15.20 -0.94
N LEU A 12 17.47 -16.40 -0.35
CA LEU A 12 16.22 -17.14 -0.14
C LEU A 12 15.27 -16.37 0.79
N LEU A 13 15.77 -15.79 1.88
CA LEU A 13 14.97 -14.98 2.80
C LEU A 13 14.42 -13.73 2.10
N LEU A 14 15.21 -13.06 1.26
CA LEU A 14 14.77 -11.90 0.47
C LEU A 14 13.68 -12.27 -0.54
N ILE A 15 13.80 -13.41 -1.21
CA ILE A 15 12.76 -13.93 -2.11
C ILE A 15 11.48 -14.18 -1.31
N GLY A 16 11.59 -14.87 -0.16
CA GLY A 16 10.45 -15.16 0.72
C GLY A 16 9.78 -13.88 1.21
N LEU A 17 10.56 -12.88 1.65
CA LEU A 17 10.04 -11.59 2.06
C LEU A 17 9.26 -10.92 0.92
N SER A 18 9.81 -10.86 -0.29
CA SER A 18 9.14 -10.26 -1.45
C SER A 18 7.82 -10.92 -1.82
N ILE A 19 7.70 -12.24 -1.64
CA ILE A 19 6.47 -12.99 -1.91
C ILE A 19 5.46 -12.70 -0.78
N PHE A 20 5.84 -12.97 0.47
CA PHE A 20 4.90 -12.97 1.58
C PHE A 20 4.59 -11.59 2.14
N ILE A 21 5.34 -10.54 1.79
CA ILE A 21 4.93 -9.16 2.11
C ILE A 21 3.63 -8.76 1.38
N GLN A 22 3.26 -9.51 0.34
CA GLN A 22 1.98 -9.40 -0.37
C GLN A 22 0.86 -10.23 0.26
N GLN A 23 1.12 -10.88 1.41
CA GLN A 23 0.18 -11.72 2.12
C GLN A 23 -0.15 -11.12 3.50
N SER A 24 -1.44 -10.98 3.78
CA SER A 24 -1.95 -10.56 5.08
C SER A 24 -3.28 -11.25 5.37
N SER A 25 -3.32 -12.08 6.42
CA SER A 25 -4.54 -12.74 6.90
C SER A 25 -4.91 -12.22 8.28
N VAL A 26 -6.21 -12.18 8.59
CA VAL A 26 -6.69 -11.83 9.94
C VAL A 26 -6.90 -13.13 10.70
N ILE A 27 -6.11 -13.36 11.75
CA ILE A 27 -6.24 -14.52 12.64
C ILE A 27 -6.50 -13.99 14.05
N ALA A 28 -7.62 -14.35 14.67
CA ALA A 28 -8.03 -13.90 16.00
C ALA A 28 -8.01 -12.36 16.20
N GLY A 29 -8.37 -11.60 15.15
CA GLY A 29 -8.38 -10.13 15.18
C GLY A 29 -7.01 -9.46 14.96
N VAL A 30 -5.96 -10.24 14.70
CA VAL A 30 -4.61 -9.74 14.41
C VAL A 30 -4.26 -10.02 12.96
N ASN A 31 -3.76 -9.01 12.25
CA ASN A 31 -3.17 -9.22 10.93
C ASN A 31 -1.87 -10.00 11.11
N VAL A 32 -1.79 -11.22 10.60
CA VAL A 32 -0.59 -12.07 10.62
C VAL A 32 -0.10 -12.28 9.20
N SER A 33 1.22 -12.22 9.02
CA SER A 33 1.85 -12.54 7.73
C SER A 33 2.96 -13.56 7.93
N ILE A 34 3.13 -14.48 6.98
CA ILE A 34 4.31 -15.35 6.94
C ILE A 34 5.60 -14.50 6.84
N ALA A 35 5.50 -13.31 6.23
CA ALA A 35 6.63 -12.39 6.15
C ALA A 35 7.09 -11.89 7.54
N ASP A 36 6.26 -11.93 8.58
CA ASP A 36 6.67 -11.54 9.94
C ASP A 36 7.80 -12.43 10.44
N PHE A 37 7.63 -13.74 10.29
CA PHE A 37 8.64 -14.72 10.66
C PHE A 37 9.92 -14.58 9.82
N ILE A 38 9.78 -14.41 8.50
CA ILE A 38 10.91 -14.21 7.60
C ILE A 38 11.67 -12.93 7.96
N THR A 39 10.96 -11.87 8.32
CA THR A 39 11.53 -10.58 8.72
C THR A 39 12.37 -10.71 9.98
N LEU A 40 11.90 -11.48 10.97
CA LEU A 40 12.69 -11.79 12.17
C LEU A 40 13.96 -12.59 11.82
N LEU A 41 13.88 -13.57 10.91
CA LEU A 41 15.07 -14.31 10.46
C LEU A 41 16.07 -13.40 9.73
N ILE A 42 15.60 -12.45 8.92
CA ILE A 42 16.47 -11.46 8.28
C ILE A 42 17.10 -10.56 9.34
N LEU A 43 16.35 -10.12 10.35
CA LEU A 43 16.90 -9.31 11.45
C LEU A 43 18.00 -10.06 12.21
N VAL A 44 17.79 -11.34 12.52
CA VAL A 44 18.81 -12.21 13.12
C VAL A 44 20.04 -12.30 12.21
N TYR A 45 19.86 -12.52 10.91
CA TYR A 45 20.98 -12.52 9.96
C TYR A 45 21.75 -11.20 10.00
N LEU A 46 21.06 -10.06 10.02
CA LEU A 46 21.70 -8.75 10.07
C LEU A 46 22.46 -8.53 11.39
N LEU A 47 21.94 -9.00 12.51
CA LEU A 47 22.61 -8.91 13.82
C LEU A 47 23.96 -9.67 13.83
N PHE A 48 24.03 -10.82 13.19
CA PHE A 48 25.26 -11.63 13.17
C PHE A 48 26.24 -11.24 12.06
N PHE A 49 25.74 -10.88 10.88
CA PHE A 49 26.58 -10.73 9.68
C PHE A 49 26.65 -9.30 9.13
N ALA A 50 25.79 -8.38 9.57
CA ALA A 50 25.74 -7.01 9.06
C ALA A 50 25.36 -5.98 10.15
N ASN A 51 25.81 -6.20 11.38
CA ASN A 51 25.44 -5.37 12.54
C ASN A 51 25.78 -3.88 12.36
N HIS A 52 26.82 -3.57 11.60
CA HIS A 52 27.24 -2.22 11.26
C HIS A 52 26.16 -1.42 10.50
N LEU A 53 25.18 -2.11 9.89
CA LEU A 53 24.01 -1.49 9.25
C LEU A 53 22.89 -1.15 10.25
N LEU A 54 22.86 -1.82 11.41
CA LEU A 54 21.85 -1.65 12.46
C LEU A 54 22.24 -0.52 13.42
N LYS A 55 22.40 0.70 12.90
CA LYS A 55 22.68 1.89 13.71
C LYS A 55 21.39 2.58 14.15
N ALA A 56 21.30 2.91 15.43
CA ALA A 56 20.24 3.78 15.93
C ALA A 56 20.27 5.12 15.17
N ASN A 57 19.14 5.50 14.60
CA ASN A 57 19.00 6.72 13.80
C ASN A 57 17.80 7.54 14.28
N HIS A 58 17.64 8.75 13.75
CA HIS A 58 16.55 9.64 14.12
C HIS A 58 15.14 9.06 13.87
N PHE A 59 14.99 8.10 12.95
CA PHE A 59 13.71 7.40 12.74
C PHE A 59 13.39 6.45 13.89
N LEU A 60 14.36 5.67 14.35
CA LEU A 60 14.17 4.82 15.51
C LEU A 60 13.84 5.65 16.76
N GLN A 61 14.51 6.80 16.93
CA GLN A 61 14.19 7.76 17.99
C GLN A 61 12.74 8.28 17.86
N PHE A 62 12.32 8.69 16.66
CA PHE A 62 10.94 9.12 16.42
C PHE A 62 9.91 8.05 16.80
N PHE A 63 10.12 6.79 16.39
CA PHE A 63 9.21 5.71 16.74
C PHE A 63 9.21 5.41 18.25
N ILE A 64 10.35 5.45 18.93
CA ILE A 64 10.40 5.27 20.39
C ILE A 64 9.61 6.40 21.10
N VAL A 65 9.80 7.65 20.66
CA VAL A 65 9.08 8.81 21.21
C VAL A 65 7.58 8.68 20.95
N LEU A 66 7.18 8.33 19.72
CA LEU A 66 5.78 8.11 19.37
C LEU A 66 5.14 6.97 20.18
N TYR A 67 5.84 5.85 20.35
CA TYR A 67 5.36 4.74 21.18
C TYR A 67 5.17 5.17 22.63
N THR A 68 6.16 5.87 23.19
CA THR A 68 6.11 6.37 24.57
C THR A 68 4.94 7.34 24.75
N TYR A 69 4.76 8.27 23.81
CA TYR A 69 3.62 9.18 23.79
C TYR A 69 2.29 8.43 23.74
N ARG A 70 2.13 7.46 22.82
CA ARG A 70 0.91 6.66 22.69
C ARG A 70 0.62 5.85 23.95
N MET A 71 1.65 5.31 24.61
CA MET A 71 1.50 4.60 25.87
C MET A 71 1.03 5.54 26.99
N ILE A 72 1.60 6.74 27.09
CA ILE A 72 1.15 7.76 28.05
C ILE A 72 -0.32 8.10 27.81
N MET A 73 -0.73 8.33 26.57
CA MET A 73 -2.13 8.62 26.24
C MET A 73 -3.07 7.48 26.61
N THR A 74 -2.66 6.22 26.39
CA THR A 74 -3.43 5.06 26.84
C THR A 74 -3.56 4.99 28.36
N LEU A 75 -2.52 5.32 29.12
CA LEU A 75 -2.61 5.38 30.58
C LEU A 75 -3.53 6.53 31.04
N ILE A 76 -3.48 7.68 30.38
CA ILE A 76 -4.36 8.80 30.70
C ILE A 76 -5.82 8.39 30.52
N LEU A 77 -6.16 7.78 29.38
CA LEU A 77 -7.53 7.27 29.15
C LEU A 77 -7.91 6.20 30.17
N LEU A 78 -7.01 5.28 30.50
CA LEU A 78 -7.29 4.21 31.47
C LEU A 78 -7.60 4.73 32.89
N PHE A 79 -6.93 5.81 33.32
CA PHE A 79 -7.02 6.30 34.71
C PHE A 79 -7.95 7.50 34.90
N PHE A 80 -8.22 8.28 33.85
CA PHE A 80 -8.97 9.53 33.95
C PHE A 80 -10.27 9.52 33.15
N ASP A 81 -10.60 8.40 32.50
CA ASP A 81 -11.83 8.26 31.72
C ASP A 81 -12.63 7.04 32.18
N ASP A 82 -13.68 7.30 32.95
CA ASP A 82 -14.56 6.26 33.50
C ASP A 82 -15.50 5.63 32.44
N LEU A 83 -15.61 6.23 31.25
CA LEU A 83 -16.50 5.76 30.18
C LEU A 83 -15.80 4.77 29.24
N ILE A 84 -14.47 4.81 29.19
CA ILE A 84 -13.68 4.00 28.27
C ILE A 84 -13.17 2.73 28.96
N PHE A 85 -13.57 1.58 28.43
CA PHE A 85 -13.02 0.30 28.86
C PHE A 85 -11.89 -0.15 27.94
N ILE A 86 -10.67 -0.26 28.47
CA ILE A 86 -9.48 -0.70 27.72
C ILE A 86 -9.04 -2.08 28.20
N THR A 87 -8.74 -2.99 27.26
CA THR A 87 -8.23 -4.32 27.61
C THR A 87 -6.71 -4.42 27.44
N VAL A 88 -6.05 -5.15 28.34
CA VAL A 88 -4.60 -5.45 28.21
C VAL A 88 -4.30 -6.17 26.90
N LYS A 89 -5.19 -7.06 26.46
CA LYS A 89 -5.07 -7.80 25.19
C LYS A 89 -4.95 -6.85 23.99
N GLU A 90 -5.74 -5.79 23.96
CA GLU A 90 -5.74 -4.80 22.88
C GLU A 90 -4.44 -4.00 22.85
N VAL A 91 -3.99 -3.51 24.01
CA VAL A 91 -2.73 -2.76 24.13
C VAL A 91 -1.52 -3.62 23.71
N LEU A 92 -1.50 -4.89 24.11
CA LEU A 92 -0.48 -5.85 23.69
C LEU A 92 -0.52 -6.11 22.18
N ALA A 93 -1.70 -6.33 21.62
CA ALA A 93 -1.85 -6.55 20.17
C ALA A 93 -1.39 -5.33 19.37
N SER A 94 -1.72 -4.13 19.82
CA SER A 94 -1.29 -2.86 19.22
C SER A 94 0.22 -2.67 19.32
N THR A 95 0.81 -2.99 20.48
CA THR A 95 2.26 -2.96 20.69
C THR A 95 2.99 -3.90 19.73
N VAL A 96 2.51 -5.12 19.54
CA VAL A 96 3.10 -6.08 18.59
C VAL A 96 2.96 -5.58 17.16
N LYS A 97 1.78 -5.08 16.76
CA LYS A 97 1.56 -4.49 15.42
C LYS A 97 2.54 -3.32 15.17
N TYR A 98 2.68 -2.44 16.15
CA TYR A 98 3.60 -1.31 16.09
C TYR A 98 5.07 -1.74 15.93
N ALA A 99 5.51 -2.71 16.74
CA ALA A 99 6.87 -3.24 16.66
C ALA A 99 7.18 -3.79 15.26
N PHE A 100 6.27 -4.58 14.67
CA PHE A 100 6.45 -5.05 13.30
C PHE A 100 6.51 -3.90 12.30
N VAL A 101 5.62 -2.91 12.37
CA VAL A 101 5.68 -1.72 11.49
C VAL A 101 7.05 -1.04 11.54
N VAL A 102 7.60 -0.85 12.74
CA VAL A 102 8.94 -0.26 12.93
C VAL A 102 10.02 -1.15 12.32
N ILE A 103 9.97 -2.47 12.55
CA ILE A 103 10.94 -3.42 11.99
C ILE A 103 10.89 -3.42 10.45
N TYR A 104 9.69 -3.46 9.84
CA TYR A 104 9.53 -3.42 8.39
C TYR A 104 10.05 -2.11 7.79
N PHE A 105 9.73 -0.97 8.42
CA PHE A 105 10.26 0.33 8.00
C PHE A 105 11.79 0.35 8.07
N TYR A 106 12.35 -0.09 9.19
CA TYR A 106 13.79 -0.11 9.39
C TYR A 106 14.48 -1.06 8.42
N LEU A 107 13.89 -2.23 8.17
CA LEU A 107 14.37 -3.18 7.18
C LEU A 107 14.37 -2.55 5.77
N GLY A 108 13.30 -1.85 5.38
CA GLY A 108 13.23 -1.14 4.10
C GLY A 108 14.36 -0.12 3.91
N MET A 109 14.77 0.57 4.99
CA MET A 109 15.86 1.57 4.94
C MET A 109 17.26 0.96 4.73
N ILE A 110 17.47 -0.28 5.16
CA ILE A 110 18.81 -0.90 5.18
C ILE A 110 18.98 -1.97 4.10
N ILE A 111 17.89 -2.60 3.66
CA ILE A 111 17.99 -3.82 2.86
C ILE A 111 18.68 -3.58 1.52
N PHE A 112 18.51 -2.41 0.90
CA PHE A 112 19.18 -2.05 -0.36
C PHE A 112 20.66 -1.69 -0.22
N LYS A 113 21.20 -1.59 1.01
CA LYS A 113 22.64 -1.49 1.25
C LYS A 113 23.36 -2.84 1.06
N LEU A 114 22.62 -3.94 0.99
CA LEU A 114 23.15 -5.31 0.92
C LEU A 114 23.34 -5.77 -0.53
N GLY A 115 24.51 -5.53 -1.12
CA GLY A 115 24.92 -6.16 -2.39
C GLY A 115 23.83 -6.15 -3.48
N ASN A 116 23.41 -7.35 -3.91
CA ASN A 116 22.40 -7.53 -4.98
C ASN A 116 20.94 -7.59 -4.47
N SER A 117 20.67 -7.21 -3.22
CA SER A 117 19.34 -7.32 -2.60
C SER A 117 18.25 -6.57 -3.36
N LYS A 118 18.56 -5.38 -3.89
CA LYS A 118 17.62 -4.57 -4.67
C LYS A 118 17.05 -5.35 -5.85
N LYS A 119 17.93 -5.99 -6.64
CA LYS A 119 17.52 -6.79 -7.79
C LYS A 119 16.68 -7.98 -7.34
N VAL A 120 17.14 -8.73 -6.33
CA VAL A 120 16.41 -9.90 -5.80
C VAL A 120 15.01 -9.51 -5.34
N ILE A 121 14.90 -8.48 -4.49
CA ILE A 121 13.61 -8.05 -3.95
C ILE A 121 12.65 -7.64 -5.04
N VAL A 122 13.09 -6.73 -5.93
CA VAL A 122 12.22 -6.16 -6.98
C VAL A 122 11.80 -7.24 -7.97
N THR A 123 12.73 -8.09 -8.42
CA THR A 123 12.41 -9.16 -9.38
C THR A 123 11.46 -10.19 -8.75
N SER A 124 11.72 -10.66 -7.54
CA SER A 124 10.84 -11.62 -6.86
C SER A 124 9.47 -11.04 -6.54
N TYR A 125 9.40 -9.75 -6.18
CA TYR A 125 8.15 -9.05 -5.93
C TYR A 125 7.29 -8.94 -7.20
N ILE A 126 7.90 -8.56 -8.33
CA ILE A 126 7.21 -8.50 -9.63
C ILE A 126 6.70 -9.88 -10.05
N ILE A 127 7.55 -10.91 -10.00
CA ILE A 127 7.17 -12.27 -10.42
C ILE A 127 5.99 -12.77 -9.58
N SER A 128 6.08 -12.65 -8.26
CA SER A 128 5.01 -13.11 -7.37
C SER A 128 3.72 -12.33 -7.53
N SER A 129 3.78 -11.01 -7.70
CA SER A 129 2.59 -10.19 -7.97
C SER A 129 1.88 -10.60 -9.26
N VAL A 130 2.64 -10.85 -10.34
CA VAL A 130 2.11 -11.33 -11.62
C VAL A 130 1.49 -12.72 -11.44
N THR A 131 2.13 -13.63 -10.70
CA THR A 131 1.60 -14.96 -10.41
C THR A 131 0.29 -14.89 -9.61
N ILE A 132 0.22 -14.06 -8.56
CA ILE A 132 -1.01 -13.85 -7.79
C ILE A 132 -2.10 -13.26 -8.69
N GLY A 133 -1.75 -12.32 -9.58
CA GLY A 133 -2.66 -11.74 -10.57
C GLY A 133 -3.25 -12.79 -11.52
N ILE A 134 -2.42 -13.71 -12.04
CA ILE A 134 -2.89 -14.85 -12.85
C ILE A 134 -3.91 -15.68 -12.08
N PHE A 135 -3.61 -16.05 -10.83
CA PHE A 135 -4.53 -16.86 -10.02
C PHE A 135 -5.86 -16.14 -9.76
N CYS A 136 -5.85 -14.81 -9.57
CA CYS A 136 -7.09 -14.04 -9.43
C CYS A 136 -7.91 -14.07 -10.72
N ILE A 137 -7.28 -13.90 -11.88
CA ILE A 137 -7.97 -13.95 -13.18
C ILE A 137 -8.57 -15.34 -13.41
N ILE A 138 -7.81 -16.41 -13.18
CA ILE A 138 -8.29 -17.79 -13.31
C ILE A 138 -9.46 -18.05 -12.36
N ALA A 139 -9.37 -17.58 -11.12
CA ALA A 139 -10.44 -17.72 -10.14
C ALA A 139 -11.72 -17.02 -10.59
N GLY A 140 -11.62 -15.79 -11.10
CA GLY A 140 -12.76 -15.03 -11.62
C GLY A 140 -13.41 -15.66 -12.85
N LEU A 141 -12.62 -16.24 -13.76
CA LEU A 141 -13.14 -16.89 -14.97
C LEU A 141 -13.78 -18.25 -14.68
N ASN A 142 -13.14 -19.07 -13.85
CA ASN A 142 -13.59 -20.45 -13.60
C ASN A 142 -14.54 -20.56 -12.40
N LYS A 143 -14.75 -19.47 -11.64
CA LYS A 143 -15.51 -19.43 -10.38
C LYS A 143 -15.17 -20.61 -9.44
N SER A 144 -13.89 -21.01 -9.38
CA SER A 144 -13.45 -22.18 -8.60
C SER A 144 -13.67 -21.95 -7.10
N PRO A 145 -14.42 -22.80 -6.36
CA PRO A 145 -14.77 -22.54 -4.97
C PRO A 145 -13.56 -22.32 -4.05
N LEU A 146 -12.50 -23.10 -4.25
CA LEU A 146 -11.26 -22.99 -3.46
C LEU A 146 -10.56 -21.65 -3.72
N LEU A 147 -10.40 -21.26 -4.98
CA LEU A 147 -9.69 -20.04 -5.33
C LEU A 147 -10.50 -18.78 -4.98
N MET A 148 -11.82 -18.82 -5.15
CA MET A 148 -12.71 -17.72 -4.75
C MET A 148 -12.62 -17.47 -3.24
N LYS A 149 -12.73 -18.52 -2.42
CA LYS A 149 -12.58 -18.41 -0.96
C LYS A 149 -11.22 -17.82 -0.53
N LEU A 150 -10.15 -18.17 -1.23
CA LEU A 150 -8.79 -17.73 -0.90
C LEU A 150 -8.50 -16.31 -1.40
N LEU A 151 -8.85 -16.01 -2.65
CA LEU A 151 -8.38 -14.82 -3.38
C LEU A 151 -9.45 -13.74 -3.55
N TYR A 152 -10.70 -14.00 -3.20
CA TYR A 152 -11.81 -13.06 -3.33
C TYR A 152 -12.41 -12.66 -1.97
N PHE A 153 -13.02 -11.49 -1.97
CA PHE A 153 -13.83 -10.93 -0.91
C PHE A 153 -15.29 -10.96 -1.39
N ASP A 154 -16.17 -11.56 -0.58
CA ASP A 154 -17.58 -11.81 -0.87
C ASP A 154 -17.85 -12.41 -2.26
N ASP A 155 -16.94 -13.27 -2.73
CA ASP A 155 -16.98 -13.92 -4.06
C ASP A 155 -17.12 -12.99 -5.27
N ILE A 156 -16.90 -11.68 -5.09
CA ILE A 156 -17.09 -10.67 -6.15
C ILE A 156 -15.79 -9.94 -6.48
N ARG A 157 -14.99 -9.60 -5.47
CA ARG A 157 -13.82 -8.73 -5.63
C ARG A 157 -12.54 -9.46 -5.29
N SER A 158 -11.56 -9.47 -6.18
CA SER A 158 -10.27 -10.07 -5.86
C SER A 158 -9.52 -9.26 -4.81
N LYS A 159 -9.07 -9.93 -3.75
CA LYS A 159 -8.18 -9.43 -2.71
C LYS A 159 -6.78 -10.06 -2.79
N GLY A 160 -6.55 -10.98 -3.73
CA GLY A 160 -5.29 -11.71 -3.83
C GLY A 160 -4.95 -12.40 -2.51
N LEU A 161 -3.71 -12.24 -2.04
CA LEU A 161 -3.31 -12.74 -0.71
C LEU A 161 -3.47 -11.70 0.42
N MET A 162 -4.07 -10.55 0.13
CA MET A 162 -4.37 -9.50 1.10
C MET A 162 -5.75 -9.71 1.73
N ASN A 163 -6.02 -8.93 2.77
CA ASN A 163 -7.31 -8.90 3.47
C ASN A 163 -8.33 -7.93 2.85
N ASP A 164 -7.90 -7.00 2.00
CA ASP A 164 -8.74 -5.94 1.40
C ASP A 164 -8.48 -5.83 -0.12
N PRO A 165 -9.53 -5.81 -0.98
CA PRO A 165 -9.38 -5.67 -2.43
C PRO A 165 -8.72 -4.36 -2.89
N ASN A 166 -8.96 -3.24 -2.20
CA ASN A 166 -8.31 -1.96 -2.50
C ASN A 166 -6.83 -1.99 -2.12
N TYR A 167 -6.49 -2.67 -1.02
CA TYR A 167 -5.09 -2.89 -0.65
C TYR A 167 -4.38 -3.73 -1.72
N PHE A 168 -4.98 -4.83 -2.15
CA PHE A 168 -4.46 -5.61 -3.26
C PHE A 168 -4.30 -4.77 -4.53
N ALA A 169 -5.31 -3.96 -4.90
CA ALA A 169 -5.22 -3.07 -6.05
C ALA A 169 -4.03 -2.09 -5.97
N MET A 170 -3.76 -1.52 -4.79
CA MET A 170 -2.58 -0.67 -4.58
C MET A 170 -1.28 -1.44 -4.87
N THR A 171 -1.16 -2.68 -4.36
CA THR A 171 0.04 -3.51 -4.61
C THR A 171 0.21 -3.82 -6.10
N GLN A 172 -0.88 -4.05 -6.83
CA GLN A 172 -0.86 -4.31 -8.27
C GLN A 172 -0.47 -3.07 -9.09
N ILE A 173 -0.94 -1.87 -8.72
CA ILE A 173 -0.50 -0.61 -9.35
C ILE A 173 1.00 -0.37 -9.13
N ILE A 174 1.47 -0.52 -7.88
CA ILE A 174 2.89 -0.37 -7.57
C ILE A 174 3.71 -1.38 -8.39
N THR A 175 3.26 -2.63 -8.47
CA THR A 175 3.91 -3.66 -9.29
C THR A 175 3.92 -3.29 -10.77
N LEU A 176 2.84 -2.75 -11.32
CA LEU A 176 2.77 -2.32 -12.71
C LEU A 176 3.86 -1.29 -13.04
N VAL A 177 4.06 -0.31 -12.15
CA VAL A 177 5.11 0.72 -12.29
C VAL A 177 6.51 0.08 -12.22
N LEU A 178 6.72 -0.85 -11.29
CA LEU A 178 7.99 -1.57 -11.15
C LEU A 178 8.28 -2.47 -12.35
N ALA A 179 7.29 -3.24 -12.81
CA ALA A 179 7.39 -4.13 -13.96
C ALA A 179 7.76 -3.37 -15.24
N TYR A 180 7.10 -2.23 -15.47
CA TYR A 180 7.40 -1.37 -16.61
C TYR A 180 8.85 -0.84 -16.60
N LYS A 181 9.36 -0.47 -15.42
CA LYS A 181 10.71 0.07 -15.25
C LYS A 181 11.80 -1.00 -15.32
N TYR A 182 11.62 -2.13 -14.61
CA TYR A 182 12.70 -3.07 -14.32
C TYR A 182 12.69 -4.34 -15.17
N ILE A 183 11.59 -4.69 -15.85
CA ILE A 183 11.62 -5.78 -16.84
C ILE A 183 12.27 -5.24 -18.11
N HIS A 184 13.39 -5.83 -18.54
CA HIS A 184 14.07 -5.38 -19.76
C HIS A 184 13.51 -6.04 -21.03
N ASN A 185 13.13 -7.32 -20.96
CA ASN A 185 12.56 -8.03 -22.11
C ASN A 185 11.17 -7.48 -22.45
N TYR A 186 10.99 -7.02 -23.69
CA TYR A 186 9.75 -6.38 -24.15
C TYR A 186 8.54 -7.31 -24.07
N ILE A 187 8.69 -8.58 -24.45
CA ILE A 187 7.61 -9.57 -24.44
C ILE A 187 7.17 -9.84 -23.01
N PHE A 188 8.10 -10.16 -22.11
CA PHE A 188 7.76 -10.40 -20.71
C PHE A 188 7.20 -9.16 -20.02
N LYS A 189 7.68 -7.96 -20.37
CA LYS A 189 7.12 -6.70 -19.87
C LYS A 189 5.67 -6.55 -20.29
N PHE A 190 5.39 -6.76 -21.58
CA PHE A 190 4.04 -6.64 -22.13
C PHE A 190 3.07 -7.63 -21.48
N ILE A 191 3.46 -8.91 -21.40
CA ILE A 191 2.66 -9.97 -20.75
C ILE A 191 2.40 -9.64 -19.29
N ALA A 192 3.45 -9.27 -18.52
CA ALA A 192 3.31 -8.90 -17.12
C ALA A 192 2.36 -7.70 -16.96
N CYS A 193 2.52 -6.63 -17.74
CA CYS A 193 1.64 -5.46 -17.66
C CYS A 193 0.17 -5.81 -17.98
N ILE A 194 -0.10 -6.66 -18.97
CA ILE A 194 -1.46 -7.10 -19.29
C ILE A 194 -2.07 -7.87 -18.11
N ILE A 195 -1.33 -8.82 -17.54
CA ILE A 195 -1.78 -9.60 -16.39
C ILE A 195 -2.10 -8.67 -15.21
N LEU A 196 -1.20 -7.72 -14.91
CA LEU A 196 -1.39 -6.79 -13.80
C LEU A 196 -2.61 -5.89 -14.04
N LEU A 197 -2.78 -5.35 -15.26
CA LEU A 197 -3.96 -4.55 -15.62
C LEU A 197 -5.26 -5.35 -15.54
N TRP A 198 -5.28 -6.60 -16.01
CA TRP A 198 -6.46 -7.45 -15.90
C TRP A 198 -6.73 -7.84 -14.45
N SER A 199 -5.70 -8.15 -13.65
CA SER A 199 -5.91 -8.41 -12.23
C SER A 199 -6.48 -7.19 -11.50
N LEU A 200 -6.11 -5.96 -11.90
CA LEU A 200 -6.68 -4.74 -11.34
C LEU A 200 -8.18 -4.63 -11.60
N THR A 201 -8.67 -5.03 -12.79
CA THR A 201 -10.11 -5.00 -13.08
C THR A 201 -10.89 -5.96 -12.18
N THR A 202 -10.29 -7.10 -11.81
CA THR A 202 -10.95 -8.06 -10.90
C THR A 202 -11.14 -7.53 -9.47
N THR A 203 -10.45 -6.46 -9.06
CA THR A 203 -10.52 -5.91 -7.68
C THR A 203 -11.77 -5.06 -7.41
N GLY A 204 -12.45 -4.56 -8.44
CA GLY A 204 -13.56 -3.62 -8.27
C GLY A 204 -13.14 -2.26 -7.68
N SER A 205 -11.85 -1.90 -7.69
CA SER A 205 -11.35 -0.72 -6.99
C SER A 205 -11.50 0.57 -7.80
N LYS A 206 -12.45 1.42 -7.39
CA LYS A 206 -12.68 2.76 -7.96
C LYS A 206 -11.42 3.65 -7.91
N THR A 207 -10.70 3.64 -6.79
CA THR A 207 -9.46 4.40 -6.61
C THR A 207 -8.37 3.94 -7.58
N ALA A 208 -8.25 2.61 -7.77
CA ALA A 208 -7.27 2.05 -8.71
C ALA A 208 -7.51 2.57 -10.13
N PHE A 209 -8.78 2.57 -10.54
CA PHE A 209 -9.18 3.02 -11.86
C PHE A 209 -8.90 4.50 -12.09
N ILE A 210 -9.18 5.38 -11.10
CA ILE A 210 -8.82 6.81 -11.16
C ILE A 210 -7.30 6.98 -11.31
N ILE A 211 -6.50 6.27 -10.52
CA ILE A 211 -5.03 6.34 -10.61
C ILE A 211 -4.55 5.86 -11.99
N LEU A 212 -5.13 4.79 -12.54
CA LEU A 212 -4.80 4.31 -13.89
C LEU A 212 -5.10 5.36 -14.95
N ILE A 213 -6.23 6.07 -14.86
CA ILE A 213 -6.56 7.19 -15.77
C ILE A 213 -5.51 8.29 -15.66
N VAL A 214 -5.17 8.72 -14.43
CA VAL A 214 -4.16 9.77 -14.21
C VAL A 214 -2.79 9.36 -14.77
N LEU A 215 -2.38 8.11 -14.53
CA LEU A 215 -1.13 7.57 -15.09
C LEU A 215 -1.18 7.53 -16.62
N ALA A 216 -2.29 7.10 -17.21
CA ALA A 216 -2.47 7.07 -18.66
C ALA A 216 -2.38 8.49 -19.25
N VAL A 217 -3.04 9.48 -18.65
CA VAL A 217 -2.95 10.89 -19.07
C VAL A 217 -1.51 11.42 -18.95
N TYR A 218 -0.83 11.17 -17.83
CA TYR A 218 0.55 11.59 -17.63
C TYR A 218 1.49 11.02 -18.70
N PHE A 219 1.44 9.70 -18.91
CA PHE A 219 2.27 9.05 -19.92
C PHE A 219 1.90 9.50 -21.34
N PHE A 220 0.62 9.82 -21.60
CA PHE A 220 0.14 10.32 -22.89
C PHE A 220 0.76 11.67 -23.20
N ILE A 221 0.65 12.62 -22.25
CA ILE A 221 1.26 13.95 -22.35
C ILE A 221 2.77 13.81 -22.58
N LYS A 222 3.47 13.03 -21.74
CA LYS A 222 4.92 12.81 -21.85
C LYS A 222 5.33 12.28 -23.24
N LYS A 223 4.55 11.36 -23.81
CA LYS A 223 4.83 10.78 -25.12
C LYS A 223 4.50 11.71 -26.28
N LEU A 224 3.44 12.50 -26.17
CA LEU A 224 3.06 13.49 -27.17
C LEU A 224 4.21 14.47 -27.44
N PHE A 225 4.97 14.82 -26.39
CA PHE A 225 6.18 15.64 -26.50
C PHE A 225 7.47 14.87 -26.83
N SER A 226 7.45 13.54 -26.89
CA SER A 226 8.64 12.70 -27.14
C SER A 226 8.99 12.49 -28.63
N ARG A 227 8.22 13.06 -29.56
CA ARG A 227 8.39 12.99 -31.04
C ARG A 227 8.53 11.57 -31.64
N ASN A 228 8.21 10.50 -30.89
CA ASN A 228 8.26 9.13 -31.38
C ASN A 228 6.85 8.60 -31.72
N ALA A 229 6.48 8.63 -33.00
CA ALA A 229 5.13 8.33 -33.50
C ALA A 229 4.64 6.91 -33.14
N VAL A 230 5.50 5.89 -33.20
CA VAL A 230 5.16 4.48 -32.86
C VAL A 230 4.79 4.35 -31.38
N SER A 231 5.42 5.17 -30.54
CA SER A 231 5.13 5.25 -29.12
C SER A 231 3.77 5.90 -28.84
N VAL A 232 3.41 6.94 -29.58
CA VAL A 232 2.12 7.64 -29.42
C VAL A 232 0.97 6.75 -29.90
N VAL A 233 1.14 6.06 -31.04
CA VAL A 233 0.12 5.14 -31.60
C VAL A 233 -0.14 3.94 -30.69
N SER A 234 0.90 3.27 -30.18
CA SER A 234 0.73 2.15 -29.23
C SER A 234 0.00 2.56 -27.95
N MET A 235 0.16 3.82 -27.54
CA MET A 235 -0.50 4.35 -26.34
C MET A 235 -1.93 4.80 -26.62
N LEU A 236 -2.19 5.39 -27.79
CA LEU A 236 -3.55 5.68 -28.28
C LEU A 236 -4.35 4.39 -28.42
N VAL A 237 -3.73 3.27 -28.83
CA VAL A 237 -4.38 1.96 -28.87
C VAL A 237 -4.72 1.46 -27.47
N ILE A 238 -3.83 1.60 -26.48
CA ILE A 238 -4.14 1.23 -25.09
C ILE A 238 -5.25 2.13 -24.52
N MET A 239 -5.20 3.44 -24.77
CA MET A 239 -6.27 4.37 -24.37
C MET A 239 -7.59 4.07 -25.10
N LEU A 240 -7.54 3.70 -26.37
CA LEU A 240 -8.71 3.31 -27.17
C LEU A 240 -9.27 1.98 -26.64
N ILE A 241 -8.44 1.00 -26.29
CA ILE A 241 -8.88 -0.24 -25.66
C ILE A 241 -9.52 0.06 -24.30
N LEU A 242 -8.92 0.93 -23.48
CA LEU A 242 -9.51 1.36 -22.21
C LEU A 242 -10.82 2.12 -22.44
N LEU A 243 -10.90 3.02 -23.42
CA LEU A 243 -12.10 3.79 -23.78
C LEU A 243 -13.19 2.88 -24.35
N CYS A 244 -12.87 1.94 -25.23
CA CYS A 244 -13.79 0.95 -25.78
C CYS A 244 -14.28 -0.01 -24.69
N PHE A 245 -13.40 -0.42 -23.78
CA PHE A 245 -13.76 -1.21 -22.61
C PHE A 245 -14.70 -0.41 -21.71
N THR A 246 -14.38 0.86 -21.42
CA THR A 246 -15.23 1.73 -20.59
C THR A 246 -16.57 2.00 -21.26
N PHE A 247 -16.58 2.28 -22.56
CA PHE A 247 -17.78 2.50 -23.39
C PHE A 247 -18.66 1.25 -23.45
N TYR A 248 -18.06 0.07 -23.64
CA TYR A 248 -18.78 -1.21 -23.62
C TYR A 248 -19.46 -1.45 -22.27
N ASN A 249 -18.77 -1.20 -21.15
CA ASN A 249 -19.36 -1.37 -19.82
C ASN A 249 -20.46 -0.34 -19.53
N ILE A 250 -20.29 0.93 -19.91
CA ILE A 250 -21.32 1.98 -19.72
C ILE A 250 -22.58 1.70 -20.55
N ASN A 251 -22.42 1.14 -21.75
CA ASN A 251 -23.54 0.86 -22.66
C ASN A 251 -23.97 -0.61 -22.62
N TYR A 252 -23.64 -1.34 -21.56
CA TYR A 252 -23.89 -2.78 -21.45
C TYR A 252 -25.37 -3.15 -21.70
N TYR A 253 -26.29 -2.30 -21.22
CA TYR A 253 -27.74 -2.46 -21.42
C TYR A 253 -28.18 -2.39 -22.89
N LEU A 254 -27.43 -1.69 -23.76
CA LEU A 254 -27.70 -1.63 -25.20
C LEU A 254 -27.21 -2.86 -25.95
N PHE A 255 -26.24 -3.60 -25.40
CA PHE A 255 -25.62 -4.77 -26.07
C PHE A 255 -26.31 -6.11 -25.80
N GLN A 256 -27.39 -6.13 -25.01
CA GLN A 256 -28.28 -7.30 -24.79
C GLN A 256 -27.55 -8.63 -24.54
N LEU A 257 -26.41 -8.62 -23.84
CA LEU A 257 -25.74 -9.85 -23.41
C LEU A 257 -26.39 -10.34 -22.10
N SER A 258 -27.57 -10.94 -22.22
CA SER A 258 -28.34 -11.52 -21.12
C SER A 258 -27.67 -12.71 -20.42
N ASP A 259 -26.57 -13.25 -20.99
CA ASP A 259 -25.97 -14.52 -20.57
C ASP A 259 -24.61 -14.37 -19.87
N LEU A 260 -24.05 -13.17 -19.83
CA LEU A 260 -22.95 -12.85 -18.93
C LEU A 260 -23.59 -12.28 -17.66
N ASP A 261 -23.66 -13.07 -16.59
CA ASP A 261 -23.78 -12.53 -15.24
C ASP A 261 -22.80 -11.34 -15.16
N ALA A 262 -23.32 -10.12 -15.10
CA ALA A 262 -22.51 -8.91 -15.14
C ALA A 262 -21.37 -9.06 -14.13
N LEU A 263 -20.12 -8.89 -14.55
CA LEU A 263 -18.97 -8.98 -13.65
C LEU A 263 -19.15 -7.86 -12.60
N PRO A 264 -19.57 -8.13 -11.36
CA PRO A 264 -20.06 -7.05 -10.49
C PRO A 264 -18.93 -6.11 -10.03
N SER A 265 -17.67 -6.57 -10.17
CA SER A 265 -16.48 -5.74 -10.00
C SER A 265 -16.33 -4.67 -11.10
N LEU A 266 -16.78 -4.93 -12.32
CA LEU A 266 -16.81 -3.95 -13.42
C LEU A 266 -17.94 -2.94 -13.25
N ASP A 267 -19.15 -3.38 -12.88
CA ASP A 267 -20.28 -2.49 -12.58
C ASP A 267 -19.90 -1.49 -11.49
N ARG A 268 -19.20 -1.98 -10.46
CA ARG A 268 -18.67 -1.11 -9.40
C ARG A 268 -17.70 -0.06 -9.94
N MET A 269 -16.87 -0.34 -10.95
CA MET A 269 -16.01 0.70 -11.54
C MET A 269 -16.80 1.63 -12.47
N ALA A 270 -17.77 1.10 -13.22
CA ALA A 270 -18.61 1.87 -14.13
C ALA A 270 -19.48 2.91 -13.41
N SER A 271 -19.94 2.62 -12.19
CA SER A 271 -20.73 3.57 -11.37
C SER A 271 -20.06 4.95 -11.15
N ILE A 272 -18.74 5.06 -11.31
CA ILE A 272 -18.04 6.38 -11.27
C ILE A 272 -18.53 7.30 -12.39
N PHE A 273 -18.86 6.75 -13.56
CA PHE A 273 -19.33 7.51 -14.71
C PHE A 273 -20.84 7.78 -14.66
N GLU A 274 -21.60 6.88 -14.03
CA GLU A 274 -23.06 6.99 -13.92
C GLU A 274 -23.48 7.98 -12.83
N GLU A 275 -22.88 7.86 -11.63
CA GLU A 275 -23.28 8.63 -10.44
C GLU A 275 -22.21 9.66 -10.03
N GLY A 276 -21.10 9.76 -10.76
CA GLY A 276 -20.03 10.72 -10.49
C GLY A 276 -19.46 10.60 -9.08
N PHE A 277 -19.41 11.72 -8.35
CA PHE A 277 -18.95 11.78 -6.96
C PHE A 277 -19.87 11.07 -5.97
N ALA A 278 -21.16 10.89 -6.28
CA ALA A 278 -22.09 10.18 -5.39
C ALA A 278 -21.74 8.69 -5.29
N SER A 279 -21.21 8.11 -6.37
CA SER A 279 -20.74 6.71 -6.41
C SER A 279 -19.65 6.41 -5.38
N LEU A 280 -18.90 7.41 -4.91
CA LEU A 280 -17.84 7.23 -3.91
C LEU A 280 -18.42 6.96 -2.51
N ASN A 281 -19.69 7.28 -2.28
CA ASN A 281 -20.43 7.08 -1.04
C ASN A 281 -21.40 5.88 -1.12
N ASP A 282 -22.04 5.61 -2.27
CA ASP A 282 -23.28 4.82 -2.34
C ASP A 282 -23.15 3.30 -2.60
N SER A 283 -22.03 2.67 -2.24
CA SER A 283 -21.82 1.23 -2.54
C SER A 283 -21.26 0.41 -1.38
N GLY A 284 -21.93 0.51 -0.23
CA GLY A 284 -21.74 -0.35 0.94
C GLY A 284 -20.69 0.11 1.95
N SER A 285 -20.30 1.39 1.92
CA SER A 285 -19.48 1.96 3.00
C SER A 285 -20.06 3.30 3.38
N GLU A 286 -20.72 3.39 4.52
CA GLU A 286 -21.22 4.62 5.14
C GLU A 286 -20.05 5.57 5.50
N ARG A 287 -19.20 5.93 4.53
CA ARG A 287 -17.91 6.60 4.73
C ARG A 287 -18.09 7.91 5.46
N SER A 288 -19.15 8.65 5.16
CA SER A 288 -19.50 9.87 5.87
C SER A 288 -19.68 9.62 7.37
N VAL A 289 -20.52 8.65 7.74
CA VAL A 289 -20.79 8.27 9.14
C VAL A 289 -19.51 7.80 9.82
N VAL A 290 -18.72 6.96 9.16
CA VAL A 290 -17.50 6.40 9.73
C VAL A 290 -16.37 7.44 9.83
N TRP A 291 -16.29 8.40 8.90
CA TRP A 291 -15.36 9.53 9.00
C TRP A 291 -15.77 10.49 10.12
N ILE A 292 -17.07 10.75 10.28
CA ILE A 292 -17.60 11.51 11.41
C ILE A 292 -17.24 10.83 12.73
N ASN A 293 -17.32 9.49 12.80
CA ASN A 293 -16.88 8.72 13.97
C ASN A 293 -15.39 8.99 14.28
N ALA A 294 -14.50 8.87 13.29
CA ALA A 294 -13.08 9.18 13.50
C ALA A 294 -12.85 10.63 13.98
N ILE A 295 -13.55 11.60 13.39
CA ILE A 295 -13.49 13.02 13.79
C ILE A 295 -14.00 13.21 15.22
N SER A 296 -15.07 12.50 15.61
CA SER A 296 -15.62 12.59 16.96
C SER A 296 -14.64 12.03 18.01
N VAL A 297 -13.92 10.94 17.71
CA VAL A 297 -12.88 10.38 18.59
C VAL A 297 -11.70 11.35 18.72
N ILE A 298 -11.31 12.02 17.63
CA ILE A 298 -10.29 13.09 17.68
C ILE A 298 -10.75 14.22 18.60
N LYS A 299 -12.01 14.66 18.48
CA LYS A 299 -12.57 15.71 19.35
C LYS A 299 -12.65 15.26 20.81
N TYR A 300 -13.09 14.02 21.04
CA TYR A 300 -13.21 13.44 22.37
C TYR A 300 -11.87 13.44 23.11
N THR A 301 -10.80 13.03 22.42
CA THR A 301 -9.43 13.02 22.97
C THR A 301 -8.76 14.40 22.92
N LEU A 302 -9.50 15.47 22.63
CA LEU A 302 -8.99 16.84 22.45
C LEU A 302 -7.82 16.94 21.46
N GLY A 303 -7.77 16.03 20.47
CA GLY A 303 -6.70 15.95 19.49
C GLY A 303 -5.41 15.28 19.96
N PHE A 304 -5.33 14.79 21.21
CA PHE A 304 -4.17 14.03 21.68
C PHE A 304 -4.16 12.58 21.18
N GLY A 305 -5.31 12.07 20.75
CA GLY A 305 -5.46 10.71 20.21
C GLY A 305 -5.61 9.63 21.28
N VAL A 306 -5.98 8.43 20.85
CA VAL A 306 -6.36 7.31 21.73
C VAL A 306 -5.18 6.43 22.19
N GLY A 307 -3.96 6.74 21.74
CA GLY A 307 -2.77 6.00 22.11
C GLY A 307 -2.69 4.62 21.43
N LEU A 308 -2.38 3.58 22.19
CA LEU A 308 -2.28 2.19 21.73
C LEU A 308 -3.62 1.45 21.63
N VAL A 309 -4.75 2.11 21.92
CA VAL A 309 -6.10 1.56 21.77
C VAL A 309 -6.57 1.73 20.32
N ASP A 310 -7.40 0.83 19.80
CA ASP A 310 -8.01 1.00 18.49
C ASP A 310 -9.07 2.12 18.58
N TYR A 311 -8.95 3.14 17.72
CA TYR A 311 -9.91 4.24 17.72
C TYR A 311 -11.33 3.77 17.37
N VAL A 312 -11.48 2.63 16.68
CA VAL A 312 -12.80 2.01 16.41
C VAL A 312 -13.42 1.46 17.69
N HIS A 313 -12.60 0.90 18.58
CA HIS A 313 -13.08 0.45 19.90
C HIS A 313 -13.60 1.63 20.72
N ILE A 314 -12.85 2.73 20.77
CA ILE A 314 -13.28 3.98 21.42
C ILE A 314 -14.54 4.56 20.75
N GLY A 315 -14.56 4.63 19.42
CA GLY A 315 -15.71 5.10 18.66
C GLY A 315 -16.97 4.27 18.87
N SER A 316 -16.82 2.96 19.13
CA SER A 316 -17.95 2.10 19.46
C SER A 316 -18.54 2.39 20.84
N GLN A 317 -17.71 2.76 21.81
CA GLN A 317 -18.15 3.09 23.17
C GLN A 317 -18.84 4.45 23.22
N ILE A 318 -18.38 5.41 22.42
CA ILE A 318 -18.92 6.78 22.42
C ILE A 318 -20.13 6.92 21.47
N ASN A 319 -20.07 6.30 20.28
CA ASN A 319 -21.07 6.52 19.22
C ASN A 319 -21.80 5.24 18.76
N GLY A 320 -21.44 4.06 19.28
CA GLY A 320 -22.01 2.78 18.82
C GLY A 320 -21.51 2.31 17.43
N ILE A 321 -20.50 2.97 16.85
CA ILE A 321 -20.02 2.69 15.49
C ILE A 321 -18.75 1.81 15.55
N LEU A 322 -18.87 0.56 15.10
CA LEU A 322 -17.81 -0.46 15.07
C LEU A 322 -17.06 -0.56 13.72
N LEU A 323 -17.10 0.50 12.92
CA LEU A 323 -16.54 0.51 11.57
C LEU A 323 -15.25 1.34 11.49
N VAL A 324 -14.29 0.83 10.73
CA VAL A 324 -13.02 1.51 10.43
C VAL A 324 -13.25 2.56 9.34
N ALA A 325 -12.85 3.81 9.61
CA ALA A 325 -12.69 4.81 8.58
C ALA A 325 -11.64 4.31 7.60
N HIS A 326 -12.10 4.00 6.38
CA HIS A 326 -11.25 3.69 5.24
C HIS A 326 -10.47 4.94 4.77
N ASN A 327 -9.73 5.57 5.69
CA ASN A 327 -8.95 6.79 5.53
C ASN A 327 -7.80 6.75 6.55
N THR A 328 -6.59 6.48 6.07
CA THR A 328 -5.37 6.39 6.88
C THR A 328 -5.06 7.70 7.59
N TYR A 329 -5.33 8.86 6.98
CA TYR A 329 -5.05 10.16 7.62
C TYR A 329 -5.89 10.37 8.87
N LEU A 330 -7.21 10.13 8.78
CA LEU A 330 -8.10 10.24 9.92
C LEU A 330 -7.74 9.24 11.01
N GLN A 331 -7.41 8.00 10.63
CA GLN A 331 -6.96 7.00 11.59
C GLN A 331 -5.68 7.42 12.32
N ILE A 332 -4.67 7.92 11.60
CA ILE A 332 -3.42 8.39 12.20
C ILE A 332 -3.72 9.53 13.19
N PHE A 333 -4.55 10.51 12.81
CA PHE A 333 -4.91 11.59 13.73
C PHE A 333 -5.69 11.10 14.95
N ALA A 334 -6.60 10.14 14.78
CA ALA A 334 -7.37 9.57 15.89
C ALA A 334 -6.49 8.75 16.85
N GLU A 335 -5.52 7.99 16.34
CA GLU A 335 -4.68 7.12 17.17
C GLU A 335 -3.41 7.80 17.70
N TRP A 336 -2.73 8.61 16.89
CA TRP A 336 -1.45 9.24 17.22
C TRP A 336 -1.61 10.67 17.72
N GLY A 337 -2.81 11.25 17.59
CA GLY A 337 -3.05 12.66 17.85
C GLY A 337 -2.62 13.58 16.71
N ILE A 338 -3.10 14.82 16.76
CA ILE A 338 -2.88 15.84 15.74
C ILE A 338 -1.39 16.15 15.59
N LEU A 339 -0.65 16.26 16.70
CA LEU A 339 0.77 16.60 16.69
C LEU A 339 1.60 15.59 15.91
N PHE A 340 1.58 14.31 16.31
CA PHE A 340 2.37 13.27 15.64
C PHE A 340 1.81 12.92 14.26
N GLY A 341 0.49 12.98 14.07
CA GLY A 341 -0.12 12.81 12.75
C GLY A 341 0.33 13.88 11.76
N ALA A 342 0.37 15.15 12.17
CA ALA A 342 0.82 16.25 11.33
C ALA A 342 2.31 16.14 11.02
N LEU A 343 3.15 15.83 12.02
CA LEU A 343 4.58 15.60 11.82
C LEU A 343 4.82 14.48 10.80
N PHE A 344 4.09 13.37 10.89
CA PHE A 344 4.21 12.27 9.94
C PHE A 344 3.80 12.70 8.52
N ILE A 345 2.66 13.37 8.35
CA ILE A 345 2.19 13.81 7.02
C ILE A 345 3.15 14.83 6.41
N ILE A 346 3.61 15.82 7.19
CA ILE A 346 4.62 16.80 6.74
C ILE A 346 5.89 16.07 6.30
N TYR A 347 6.30 15.04 7.03
CA TYR A 347 7.46 14.23 6.65
C TYR A 347 7.24 13.44 5.34
N LEU A 348 6.05 12.89 5.10
CA LEU A 348 5.71 12.27 3.82
C LEU A 348 5.77 13.27 2.66
N LEU A 349 5.24 14.47 2.86
CA LEU A 349 5.30 15.54 1.85
C LEU A 349 6.74 16.00 1.61
N TYR A 350 7.55 16.07 2.66
CA TYR A 350 8.98 16.35 2.56
C TYR A 350 9.72 15.30 1.72
N LEU A 351 9.46 14.00 1.96
CA LEU A 351 10.04 12.94 1.14
C LEU A 351 9.64 13.07 -0.33
N LEU A 352 8.37 13.36 -0.60
CA LEU A 352 7.88 13.58 -1.96
C LEU A 352 8.58 14.78 -2.62
N PHE A 353 8.71 15.89 -1.91
CA PHE A 353 9.42 17.08 -2.38
C PHE A 353 10.89 16.77 -2.72
N GLU A 354 11.61 16.08 -1.82
CA GLU A 354 13.01 15.71 -2.05
C GLU A 354 13.14 14.74 -3.23
N LEU A 355 12.22 13.79 -3.40
CA LEU A 355 12.20 12.92 -4.59
C LEU A 355 12.06 13.73 -5.88
N PHE A 356 11.18 14.74 -5.91
CA PHE A 356 11.05 15.65 -7.06
C PHE A 356 12.32 16.47 -7.27
N ARG A 357 12.91 17.01 -6.20
CA ARG A 357 14.14 17.80 -6.24
C ARG A 357 15.32 17.00 -6.81
N PHE A 358 15.45 15.73 -6.45
CA PHE A 358 16.48 14.84 -6.97
C PHE A 358 16.09 14.12 -8.27
N ASN A 359 14.97 14.46 -8.90
CA ASN A 359 14.50 13.77 -10.10
C ASN A 359 15.21 14.25 -11.39
N ILE A 360 16.54 14.31 -11.37
CA ILE A 360 17.33 14.68 -12.55
C ILE A 360 17.19 13.57 -13.60
N SER A 361 16.85 13.96 -14.83
CA SER A 361 16.63 13.05 -15.98
C SER A 361 15.61 11.93 -15.74
N GLY A 362 14.73 12.09 -14.75
CA GLY A 362 13.71 11.09 -14.43
C GLY A 362 14.20 9.88 -13.63
N LYS A 363 15.38 9.96 -12.97
CA LYS A 363 15.95 8.87 -12.14
C LYS A 363 14.96 8.36 -11.07
N ASN A 364 14.22 9.28 -10.44
CA ASN A 364 13.36 9.02 -9.28
C ASN A 364 11.86 8.92 -9.61
N VAL A 365 11.47 8.97 -10.90
CA VAL A 365 10.06 8.93 -11.34
C VAL A 365 9.32 7.73 -10.77
N THR A 366 9.96 6.55 -10.71
CA THR A 366 9.33 5.35 -10.13
C THR A 366 8.98 5.53 -8.65
N ALA A 367 9.91 6.08 -7.85
CA ALA A 367 9.66 6.32 -6.42
C ALA A 367 8.59 7.40 -6.20
N ILE A 368 8.59 8.46 -7.02
CA ILE A 368 7.56 9.51 -7.00
C ILE A 368 6.18 8.92 -7.26
N VAL A 369 6.03 8.12 -8.32
CA VAL A 369 4.74 7.51 -8.68
C VAL A 369 4.25 6.55 -7.60
N VAL A 370 5.15 5.74 -7.01
CA VAL A 370 4.81 4.85 -5.89
C VAL A 370 4.34 5.67 -4.68
N MET A 371 5.06 6.73 -4.32
CA MET A 371 4.70 7.61 -3.21
C MET A 371 3.33 8.28 -3.43
N LEU A 372 3.08 8.84 -4.62
CA LEU A 372 1.81 9.46 -4.97
C LEU A 372 0.66 8.44 -4.93
N THR A 373 0.88 7.24 -5.45
CA THR A 373 -0.09 6.14 -5.39
C THR A 373 -0.47 5.86 -3.94
N MET A 374 0.51 5.71 -3.05
CA MET A 374 0.27 5.48 -1.62
C MET A 374 -0.51 6.63 -0.98
N LEU A 375 -0.12 7.88 -1.23
CA LEU A 375 -0.79 9.07 -0.67
C LEU A 375 -2.26 9.18 -1.12
N ILE A 376 -2.58 8.79 -2.36
CA ILE A 376 -3.97 8.74 -2.84
C ILE A 376 -4.74 7.62 -2.13
N TYR A 377 -4.16 6.42 -2.03
CA TYR A 377 -4.80 5.30 -1.35
C TYR A 377 -4.98 5.51 0.16
N PHE A 378 -4.20 6.38 0.79
CA PHE A 378 -4.41 6.76 2.18
C PHE A 378 -5.78 7.45 2.40
N LEU A 379 -6.43 7.96 1.35
CA LEU A 379 -7.80 8.50 1.44
C LEU A 379 -8.88 7.41 1.43
N THR A 380 -8.57 6.19 0.98
CA THR A 380 -9.58 5.17 0.68
C THR A 380 -9.34 3.82 1.36
N VAL A 381 -8.23 3.68 2.08
CA VAL A 381 -7.87 2.50 2.88
C VAL A 381 -7.22 2.95 4.19
N SER A 382 -7.35 2.11 5.22
CA SER A 382 -6.73 2.26 6.54
C SER A 382 -5.42 1.44 6.60
N PHE A 383 -4.28 2.12 6.65
CA PHE A 383 -2.94 1.52 6.59
C PHE A 383 -2.05 1.81 7.80
N ASN A 384 -2.61 2.30 8.91
CA ASN A 384 -1.80 2.70 10.07
C ASN A 384 -0.88 1.58 10.61
N ASN A 385 -1.28 0.32 10.40
CA ASN A 385 -0.49 -0.87 10.78
C ASN A 385 -0.07 -1.74 9.58
N SER A 386 0.09 -1.13 8.40
CA SER A 386 0.44 -1.83 7.16
C SER A 386 1.95 -2.05 7.05
N ARG A 387 2.37 -3.31 7.19
CA ARG A 387 3.76 -3.78 7.04
C ARG A 387 4.34 -3.44 5.66
N TYR A 388 3.56 -3.66 4.60
CA TYR A 388 3.95 -3.34 3.24
C TYR A 388 4.22 -1.85 3.07
N VAL A 389 3.29 -1.00 3.53
CA VAL A 389 3.43 0.46 3.48
C VAL A 389 4.67 0.90 4.24
N ALA A 390 4.88 0.37 5.46
CA ALA A 390 6.06 0.66 6.26
C ALA A 390 7.36 0.30 5.54
N PHE A 391 7.42 -0.88 4.93
CA PHE A 391 8.59 -1.33 4.16
C PHE A 391 8.88 -0.46 2.93
N ILE A 392 7.85 -0.10 2.16
CA ILE A 392 8.00 0.78 0.99
C ILE A 392 8.42 2.19 1.42
N LEU A 393 7.85 2.73 2.51
CA LEU A 393 8.29 4.01 3.08
C LEU A 393 9.76 3.96 3.50
N GLY A 394 10.20 2.87 4.14
CA GLY A 394 11.60 2.65 4.48
C GLY A 394 12.52 2.68 3.25
N ILE A 395 12.11 2.05 2.15
CA ILE A 395 12.84 2.09 0.87
C ILE A 395 12.91 3.52 0.32
N ILE A 396 11.81 4.28 0.36
CA ILE A 396 11.77 5.66 -0.11
C ILE A 396 12.72 6.55 0.70
N VAL A 397 12.73 6.38 2.03
CA VAL A 397 13.66 7.06 2.92
C VAL A 397 15.10 6.75 2.55
N PHE A 398 15.43 5.47 2.29
CA PHE A 398 16.75 5.08 1.82
C PHE A 398 17.13 5.79 0.52
N ILE A 399 16.23 5.83 -0.47
CA ILE A 399 16.48 6.50 -1.75
C ILE A 399 16.80 7.98 -1.53
N VAL A 400 15.98 8.70 -0.76
CA VAL A 400 16.19 10.13 -0.50
C VAL A 400 17.50 10.39 0.26
N GLN A 401 17.83 9.55 1.25
CA GLN A 401 19.09 9.68 1.99
C GLN A 401 20.31 9.40 1.10
N TYR A 402 20.21 8.41 0.23
CA TYR A 402 21.28 8.05 -0.70
C TYR A 402 21.56 9.18 -1.70
N GLU A 403 20.51 9.78 -2.28
CA GLU A 403 20.65 10.90 -3.22
C GLU A 403 21.25 12.14 -2.55
N LYS A 404 20.88 12.43 -1.29
CA LYS A 404 21.51 13.52 -0.52
C LYS A 404 23.00 13.29 -0.34
N MET A 405 23.39 12.09 0.10
CA MET A 405 24.80 11.75 0.28
C MET A 405 25.59 11.80 -1.04
N GLU A 406 25.00 11.36 -2.16
CA GLU A 406 25.64 11.49 -3.48
C GLU A 406 25.82 12.96 -3.88
N ARG A 407 24.83 13.82 -3.58
CA ARG A 407 24.89 15.24 -3.89
C ARG A 407 25.94 15.97 -3.05
N ASP A 408 25.94 15.77 -1.74
CA ASP A 408 26.89 16.43 -0.83
C ASP A 408 28.33 16.08 -1.21
N ARG A 409 28.59 14.83 -1.63
CA ARG A 409 29.90 14.39 -2.16
C ARG A 409 30.30 15.01 -3.49
N ASN A 410 29.35 15.49 -4.28
CA ASN A 410 29.63 16.14 -5.57
C ASN A 410 29.78 17.65 -5.43
N GLU A 411 29.38 18.21 -4.27
CA GLU A 411 29.51 19.64 -3.93
C GLU A 411 30.78 19.93 -3.08
N GLU A 412 31.44 18.90 -2.54
CA GLU A 412 32.81 18.89 -1.97
C GLU A 412 33.86 18.60 -3.05
#